data_AF-A0A523TEA9-F1
#
_entry.id   AF-A0A523TEA9-F1
#
_cell.length_a   1.000
_cell.length_b   1.000
_cell.length_c   1.000
_cell.angle_alpha   90.00
_cell.angle_beta   90.00
_cell.angle_gamma   90.00
#
_symmetry.space_group_name_H-M   'P 1'
#
loop_
_entity.id
_entity.type
_entity.pdbx_description
1 polymer ?
#
loop_
_entity_poly.entity_id
_entity_poly.type
_entity_poly.pdbx_seq_one_letter_code
_entity_poly.pdbx_strand_id
1 'polypeptide(L)'
;MSSPSQQYISMQYIAPKYKYYRYVYGEWKNMHLEHEEKTVAKWLKEAQKGYMRIAFLILLSKKACHGYEMMKEVRDRTEGFWRPTAGGAYPLLQSLENAGYIKGEWGPQKRKRKIYKITEAGKLILDRALLKHSQIAESMNTLFKEYARTVLDLDPKAVTMPRMPNPFSVFLEEESKSSLEALELKRNRIQHMIKMLQNELQTSDNRLATLKKQKQKQEYTSDSVGEPEKK
;
A
#
# COMPACT_ATOMS: atom_id res chain seq x y z
N MET A 1 13.94 -8.21 1.22
CA MET A 1 13.35 -8.24 -0.14
C MET A 1 11.89 -8.57 0.05
N SER A 2 11.04 -7.55 0.07
CA SER A 2 9.60 -7.74 0.26
C SER A 2 9.03 -8.19 -1.09
N SER A 3 8.39 -9.36 -1.12
CA SER A 3 7.87 -9.96 -2.36
C SER A 3 6.77 -9.09 -2.98
N PRO A 4 6.75 -8.89 -4.31
CA PRO A 4 5.72 -8.16 -5.06
C PRO A 4 4.27 -8.64 -4.90
N SER A 5 4.03 -9.75 -4.20
CA SER A 5 2.75 -10.48 -4.20
C SER A 5 1.61 -9.86 -3.38
N GLN A 6 1.88 -9.05 -2.35
CA GLN A 6 0.82 -8.52 -1.47
C GLN A 6 0.11 -7.26 -1.98
N GLN A 7 0.67 -6.54 -2.96
CA GLN A 7 0.00 -5.39 -3.59
C GLN A 7 -1.02 -5.81 -4.67
N TYR A 8 -0.88 -7.03 -5.22
CA TYR A 8 -1.71 -7.51 -6.32
C TYR A 8 -3.09 -8.03 -5.89
N ILE A 9 -3.22 -8.51 -4.63
CA ILE A 9 -4.46 -9.13 -4.17
C ILE A 9 -5.62 -8.14 -4.19
N SER A 10 -5.41 -6.83 -3.95
CA SER A 10 -6.53 -5.88 -4.06
C SER A 10 -6.87 -5.49 -5.51
N MET A 11 -5.87 -5.34 -6.38
CA MET A 11 -6.11 -4.91 -7.77
C MET A 11 -6.84 -6.00 -8.55
N GLN A 12 -6.59 -7.27 -8.26
CA GLN A 12 -7.28 -8.41 -8.89
C GLN A 12 -8.78 -8.45 -8.56
N TYR A 13 -9.23 -7.93 -7.41
CA TYR A 13 -10.64 -7.88 -7.04
C TYR A 13 -11.33 -6.58 -7.44
N ILE A 14 -10.60 -5.45 -7.41
CA ILE A 14 -11.17 -4.12 -7.71
C ILE A 14 -11.27 -3.89 -9.23
N ALA A 15 -10.27 -4.30 -10.02
CA ALA A 15 -10.24 -4.01 -11.46
C ALA A 15 -11.38 -4.67 -12.27
N PRO A 16 -11.80 -5.93 -12.01
CA PRO A 16 -12.92 -6.54 -12.72
C PRO A 16 -14.26 -5.89 -12.40
N LYS A 17 -14.55 -5.58 -11.12
CA LYS A 17 -15.79 -4.88 -10.71
C LYS A 17 -15.81 -3.41 -11.15
N TYR A 18 -14.66 -2.73 -11.18
CA TYR A 18 -14.53 -1.37 -11.74
C TYR A 18 -14.82 -1.35 -13.25
N LYS A 19 -14.27 -2.31 -14.01
CA LYS A 19 -14.61 -2.49 -15.43
C LYS A 19 -16.09 -2.82 -15.64
N TYR A 20 -16.68 -3.63 -14.76
CA TYR A 20 -18.11 -3.98 -14.79
C TYR A 20 -19.02 -2.78 -14.50
N TYR A 21 -18.72 -1.97 -13.47
CA TYR A 21 -19.45 -0.74 -13.18
C TYR A 21 -19.44 0.21 -14.38
N ARG A 22 -18.26 0.40 -15.00
CA ARG A 22 -18.13 1.24 -16.20
C ARG A 22 -18.93 0.71 -17.40
N TYR A 23 -19.06 -0.61 -17.53
CA TYR A 23 -19.87 -1.26 -18.56
C TYR A 23 -21.38 -1.01 -18.35
N VAL A 24 -21.84 -1.05 -17.10
CA VAL A 24 -23.26 -0.90 -16.74
C VAL A 24 -23.77 0.54 -16.91
N TYR A 25 -22.92 1.56 -16.72
CA TYR A 25 -23.34 2.98 -16.76
C TYR A 25 -23.05 3.72 -18.10
N GLY A 26 -22.71 3.02 -19.18
CA GLY A 26 -22.84 3.54 -20.56
C GLY A 26 -21.84 4.63 -21.02
N GLU A 27 -20.80 4.95 -20.26
CA GLU A 27 -19.82 6.00 -20.62
C GLU A 27 -18.75 5.52 -21.63
N TRP A 28 -19.17 5.13 -22.83
CA TRP A 28 -18.27 4.66 -23.91
C TRP A 28 -17.98 5.69 -25.01
N LYS A 29 -18.53 6.91 -24.96
CA LYS A 29 -18.23 7.91 -25.99
C LYS A 29 -17.07 8.83 -25.57
N ASN A 30 -15.87 8.37 -25.92
CA ASN A 30 -14.67 9.17 -26.20
C ASN A 30 -13.94 9.79 -24.98
N MET A 31 -13.35 8.96 -24.12
CA MET A 31 -12.27 9.42 -23.24
C MET A 31 -11.13 8.41 -23.26
N HIS A 32 -9.98 8.82 -23.80
CA HIS A 32 -8.81 7.99 -24.01
C HIS A 32 -8.26 7.46 -22.67
N LEU A 33 -8.06 6.14 -22.55
CA LEU A 33 -7.40 5.49 -21.39
C LEU A 33 -6.09 6.18 -20.99
N GLU A 34 -5.35 6.76 -21.95
CA GLU A 34 -4.16 7.57 -21.68
C GLU A 34 -4.42 8.82 -20.80
N HIS A 35 -5.58 9.48 -20.94
CA HIS A 35 -5.90 10.68 -20.19
C HIS A 35 -6.15 10.35 -18.71
N GLU A 36 -6.83 9.24 -18.45
CA GLU A 36 -7.07 8.74 -17.09
C GLU A 36 -5.77 8.31 -16.42
N GLU A 37 -4.92 7.55 -17.11
CA GLU A 37 -3.60 7.17 -16.59
C GLU A 37 -2.73 8.40 -16.30
N LYS A 38 -2.70 9.38 -17.20
CA LYS A 38 -1.99 10.66 -16.98
C LYS A 38 -2.55 11.40 -15.77
N THR A 39 -3.86 11.39 -15.57
CA THR A 39 -4.52 12.05 -14.44
C THR A 39 -4.21 11.37 -13.12
N VAL A 40 -4.35 10.04 -13.05
CA VAL A 40 -4.00 9.25 -11.86
C VAL A 40 -2.50 9.38 -11.54
N ALA A 41 -1.63 9.38 -12.55
CA ALA A 41 -0.20 9.62 -12.36
C ALA A 41 0.09 11.03 -11.83
N LYS A 42 -0.69 12.04 -12.23
CA LYS A 42 -0.59 13.41 -11.68
C LYS A 42 -0.99 13.44 -10.20
N TRP A 43 -2.12 12.84 -9.83
CA TRP A 43 -2.57 12.76 -8.43
C TRP A 43 -1.56 12.01 -7.55
N LEU A 44 -0.98 10.93 -8.07
CA LEU A 44 0.08 10.20 -7.37
C LEU A 44 1.31 11.09 -7.13
N LYS A 45 1.74 11.88 -8.13
CA LYS A 45 2.85 12.84 -7.96
C LYS A 45 2.53 13.91 -6.92
N GLU A 46 1.30 14.40 -6.86
CA GLU A 46 0.86 15.39 -5.86
C GLU A 46 0.89 14.80 -4.44
N ALA A 47 0.36 13.59 -4.26
CA ALA A 47 0.45 12.87 -2.99
C ALA A 47 1.92 12.62 -2.57
N GLN A 48 2.76 12.16 -3.50
CA GLN A 48 4.20 11.95 -3.27
C GLN A 48 4.92 13.24 -2.85
N LYS A 49 4.57 14.40 -3.44
CA LYS A 49 5.10 15.70 -2.99
C LYS A 49 4.70 16.02 -1.55
N GLY A 50 3.47 15.68 -1.14
CA GLY A 50 3.01 15.81 0.24
C GLY A 50 3.87 14.98 1.21
N TYR A 51 4.14 13.73 0.85
CA TYR A 51 4.92 12.79 1.67
C TYR A 51 6.43 13.10 1.75
N MET A 52 6.97 13.89 0.82
CA MET A 52 8.41 14.21 0.76
C MET A 52 8.95 14.85 2.04
N ARG A 53 8.16 15.73 2.66
CA ARG A 53 8.50 16.40 3.94
C ARG A 53 8.82 15.38 5.02
N ILE A 54 7.90 14.45 5.21
CA ILE A 54 7.96 13.45 6.29
C ILE A 54 9.08 12.45 5.99
N ALA A 55 9.22 12.00 4.74
CA ALA A 55 10.28 11.08 4.38
C ALA A 55 11.67 11.66 4.67
N PHE A 56 11.91 12.92 4.31
CA PHE A 56 13.18 13.58 4.57
C PHE A 56 13.43 13.80 6.07
N LEU A 57 12.41 14.21 6.83
CA LEU A 57 12.54 14.35 8.27
C LEU A 57 12.81 12.99 8.95
N ILE A 58 12.17 11.90 8.53
CA ILE A 58 12.49 10.55 9.03
C ILE A 58 13.94 10.20 8.73
N LEU A 59 14.43 10.42 7.52
CA LEU A 59 15.82 10.13 7.17
C LEU A 59 16.81 10.96 7.99
N LEU A 60 16.52 12.25 8.18
CA LEU A 60 17.34 13.16 8.97
C LEU A 60 17.28 12.89 10.48
N SER A 61 16.22 12.26 10.97
CA SER A 61 16.13 11.78 12.36
C SER A 61 17.13 10.66 12.64
N LYS A 62 17.48 9.86 11.63
CA LYS A 62 18.43 8.75 11.75
C LYS A 62 19.88 9.21 11.57
N LYS A 63 20.15 10.02 10.55
CA LYS A 63 21.50 10.55 10.29
C LYS A 63 21.48 11.86 9.51
N ALA A 64 22.44 12.72 9.84
CA ALA A 64 22.72 13.88 9.00
C ALA A 64 23.20 13.40 7.62
N CYS A 65 22.63 13.96 6.54
CA CYS A 65 22.93 13.51 5.18
C CYS A 65 22.66 14.61 4.16
N HIS A 66 23.12 14.40 2.92
CA HIS A 66 22.93 15.35 1.83
C HIS A 66 21.58 15.13 1.13
N GLY A 67 21.06 16.18 0.47
CA GLY A 67 19.81 16.09 -0.30
C GLY A 67 19.79 14.97 -1.34
N TYR A 68 20.91 14.76 -2.04
CA TYR A 68 21.04 13.65 -2.99
C TYR A 68 20.93 12.27 -2.33
N GLU A 69 21.55 12.09 -1.17
CA GLU A 69 21.49 10.83 -0.42
C GLU A 69 20.07 10.54 0.04
N MET A 70 19.35 11.56 0.52
CA MET A 70 17.93 11.41 0.86
C MET A 70 17.09 10.96 -0.34
N MET A 71 17.24 11.61 -1.50
CA MET A 71 16.51 11.22 -2.71
C MET A 71 16.85 9.80 -3.15
N LYS A 72 18.13 9.40 -3.06
CA LYS A 72 18.60 8.04 -3.33
C LYS A 72 17.96 7.03 -2.38
N GLU A 73 18.01 7.31 -1.08
CA GLU A 73 17.48 6.44 -0.04
C GLU A 73 15.96 6.24 -0.19
N VAL A 74 15.22 7.32 -0.48
CA VAL A 74 13.78 7.22 -0.75
C VAL A 74 13.50 6.33 -1.96
N ARG A 75 14.23 6.52 -3.06
CA ARG A 75 14.07 5.69 -4.25
C ARG A 75 14.39 4.23 -3.97
N ASP A 76 15.52 3.97 -3.31
CA ASP A 76 16.02 2.62 -3.11
C ASP A 76 15.11 1.84 -2.14
N ARG A 77 14.63 2.49 -1.06
CA ARG A 77 13.65 1.91 -0.11
C ARG A 77 12.28 1.67 -0.72
N THR A 78 11.87 2.50 -1.68
CA THR A 78 10.59 2.32 -2.37
C THR A 78 10.73 1.45 -3.62
N GLU A 79 11.86 0.75 -3.79
CA GLU A 79 12.13 -0.12 -4.95
C GLU A 79 11.90 0.60 -6.30
N GLY A 80 12.15 1.91 -6.33
CA GLY A 80 11.96 2.76 -7.49
C GLY A 80 10.54 3.26 -7.74
N PHE A 81 9.55 2.87 -6.92
CA PHE A 81 8.15 3.35 -6.99
C PHE A 81 8.06 4.86 -6.81
N TRP A 82 8.87 5.44 -5.93
CA TRP A 82 8.92 6.87 -5.72
C TRP A 82 10.32 7.42 -5.98
N ARG A 83 10.42 8.36 -6.94
CA ARG A 83 11.68 8.96 -7.37
C ARG A 83 11.67 10.48 -7.15
N PRO A 84 12.04 10.96 -5.94
CA PRO A 84 12.22 12.39 -5.70
C PRO A 84 13.18 13.02 -6.70
N THR A 85 12.85 14.22 -7.17
CA THR A 85 13.69 15.00 -8.09
C THR A 85 14.39 16.14 -7.37
N ALA A 86 15.53 16.59 -7.90
CA ALA A 86 16.24 17.74 -7.37
C ALA A 86 15.34 19.00 -7.29
N GLY A 87 14.53 19.24 -8.32
CA GLY A 87 13.59 20.37 -8.36
C GLY A 87 12.48 20.32 -7.32
N GLY A 88 12.17 19.16 -6.73
CA GLY A 88 11.27 19.05 -5.59
C GLY A 88 12.01 19.05 -4.24
N ALA A 89 13.14 18.36 -4.18
CA ALA A 89 13.87 18.12 -2.94
C ALA A 89 14.55 19.37 -2.39
N TYR A 90 15.26 20.15 -3.22
CA TYR A 90 16.05 21.28 -2.72
C TYR A 90 15.19 22.47 -2.28
N PRO A 91 14.12 22.88 -3.00
CA PRO A 91 13.21 23.90 -2.49
C PRO A 91 12.54 23.47 -1.18
N LEU A 92 12.23 22.18 -1.04
CA LEU A 92 11.69 21.64 0.20
C LEU A 92 12.71 21.73 1.35
N LEU A 93 13.95 21.30 1.13
CA LEU A 93 15.01 21.38 2.14
C LEU A 93 15.25 22.83 2.58
N GLN A 94 15.26 23.77 1.62
CA GLN A 94 15.34 25.19 1.93
C GLN A 94 14.16 25.67 2.77
N SER A 95 12.94 25.24 2.45
CA SER A 95 11.75 25.58 3.25
C SER A 95 11.81 25.01 4.67
N LEU A 96 12.27 23.77 4.84
CA LEU A 96 12.46 23.14 6.15
C LEU A 96 13.55 23.85 6.97
N GLU A 97 14.61 24.31 6.32
CA GLU A 97 15.71 25.03 6.96
C GLU A 97 15.28 26.43 7.38
N ASN A 98 14.59 27.16 6.51
CA ASN A 98 14.03 28.48 6.82
C ASN A 98 13.01 28.42 7.97
N ALA A 99 12.26 27.33 8.08
CA ALA A 99 11.33 27.09 9.19
C ALA A 99 12.04 26.59 10.47
N GLY A 100 13.35 26.38 10.46
CA GLY A 100 14.13 25.94 11.61
C GLY A 100 13.97 24.45 11.97
N TYR A 101 13.33 23.65 11.12
CA TYR A 101 13.15 22.21 11.33
C TYR A 101 14.41 21.40 11.02
N ILE A 102 15.28 21.93 10.16
CA ILE A 102 16.58 21.36 9.86
C ILE A 102 17.64 22.47 9.87
N LYS A 103 18.91 22.10 10.06
CA LYS A 103 20.08 22.97 9.88
C LYS A 103 20.96 22.39 8.79
N GLY A 104 21.42 23.24 7.88
CA GLY A 104 22.32 22.85 6.81
C GLY A 104 23.73 23.44 7.00
N GLU A 105 24.74 22.58 6.97
CA GLU A 105 26.16 22.96 7.07
C GLU A 105 26.89 22.61 5.77
N TRP A 106 27.73 23.51 5.27
CA TRP A 106 28.55 23.24 4.09
C TRP A 106 29.75 22.38 4.47
N GLY A 107 29.90 21.21 3.84
CA GLY A 107 31.04 20.33 4.10
C GLY A 107 32.39 20.95 3.67
N PRO A 108 33.51 20.51 4.26
CA PRO A 108 34.85 21.08 4.04
C PRO A 108 35.47 20.76 2.66
N GLN A 109 34.84 19.93 1.83
CA GLN A 109 35.40 19.48 0.55
C GLN A 109 35.17 20.45 -0.62
N LYS A 110 36.06 20.39 -1.63
CA LYS A 110 36.05 21.21 -2.87
C LYS A 110 34.72 21.21 -3.63
N ARG A 111 33.94 20.12 -3.57
CA ARG A 111 32.53 20.09 -4.00
C ARG A 111 31.65 20.37 -2.78
N LYS A 112 31.40 21.65 -2.51
CA LYS A 112 30.54 22.11 -1.40
C LYS A 112 29.17 21.43 -1.49
N ARG A 113 28.96 20.38 -0.69
CA ARG A 113 27.66 19.75 -0.50
C ARG A 113 27.15 20.15 0.87
N LYS A 114 25.88 20.57 0.93
CA LYS A 114 25.23 20.92 2.18
C LYS A 114 24.75 19.65 2.87
N ILE A 115 25.20 19.44 4.11
CA ILE A 115 24.76 18.38 5.00
C ILE A 115 23.62 18.93 5.83
N TYR A 116 22.48 18.24 5.83
CA TYR A 116 21.35 18.64 6.66
C TYR A 116 21.30 17.78 7.91
N LYS A 117 20.86 18.38 9.02
CA LYS A 117 20.60 17.73 10.31
C LYS A 117 19.24 18.20 10.83
N ILE A 118 18.44 17.28 11.38
CA ILE A 118 17.16 17.64 12.00
C ILE A 118 17.40 18.41 13.31
N THR A 119 16.54 19.39 13.62
CA THR A 119 16.55 20.10 14.89
C THR A 119 15.55 19.47 15.87
N GLU A 120 15.56 19.88 17.15
CA GLU A 120 14.52 19.44 18.09
C GLU A 120 13.11 19.88 17.65
N ALA A 121 12.96 21.09 17.11
CA ALA A 121 11.70 21.52 16.49
C ALA A 121 11.30 20.63 15.30
N GLY A 122 12.30 20.18 14.52
CA GLY A 122 12.12 19.22 13.43
C GLY A 122 11.60 17.85 13.86
N LYS A 123 12.03 17.37 15.03
CA LYS A 123 11.52 16.11 15.61
C LYS A 123 10.07 16.27 16.08
N LEU A 124 9.76 17.36 16.79
CA LEU A 124 8.40 17.63 17.26
C LEU A 124 7.39 17.79 16.12
N ILE A 125 7.76 18.47 15.03
CA ILE A 125 6.87 18.59 13.85
C ILE A 125 6.72 17.24 13.14
N LEU A 126 7.77 16.40 13.12
CA LEU A 126 7.71 15.06 12.54
C LEU A 126 6.71 14.18 13.31
N ASP A 127 6.77 14.15 14.64
CA ASP A 127 5.84 13.36 15.47
C ASP A 127 4.38 13.77 15.24
N ARG A 128 4.12 15.08 15.21
CA ARG A 128 2.79 15.62 14.90
C ARG A 128 2.32 15.26 13.50
N ALA A 129 3.22 15.31 12.52
CA ALA A 129 2.92 14.94 11.14
C ALA A 129 2.57 13.45 11.05
N LEU A 130 3.33 12.56 11.71
CA LEU A 130 3.06 11.12 11.73
C LEU A 130 1.70 10.82 12.36
N LEU A 131 1.37 11.46 13.49
CA LEU A 131 0.06 11.32 14.13
C LEU A 131 -1.08 11.74 13.19
N LYS A 132 -0.98 12.94 12.57
CA LYS A 132 -2.00 13.41 11.62
C LYS A 132 -2.14 12.51 10.40
N HIS A 133 -1.04 11.96 9.90
CA HIS A 133 -1.10 11.01 8.79
C HIS A 133 -1.78 9.70 9.16
N SER A 134 -1.59 9.21 10.39
CA SER A 134 -2.31 8.01 10.87
C SER A 134 -3.82 8.24 10.90
N GLN A 135 -4.27 9.42 11.37
CA GLN A 135 -5.68 9.80 11.39
C GLN A 135 -6.29 9.86 9.98
N ILE A 136 -5.55 10.42 9.01
CA ILE A 136 -5.98 10.45 7.59
C ILE A 136 -6.12 9.02 7.06
N ALA A 137 -5.13 8.16 7.32
CA ALA A 137 -5.16 6.78 6.84
C ALA A 137 -6.36 6.00 7.42
N GLU A 138 -6.68 6.19 8.70
CA GLU A 138 -7.84 5.59 9.35
C GLU A 138 -9.16 6.10 8.77
N SER A 139 -9.27 7.42 8.56
CA SER A 139 -10.45 8.04 7.95
C SER A 139 -10.67 7.55 6.53
N MET A 140 -9.61 7.49 5.72
CA MET A 140 -9.66 6.96 4.35
C MET A 140 -10.03 5.48 4.32
N ASN A 141 -9.53 4.67 5.25
CA ASN A 141 -9.90 3.27 5.37
C ASN A 141 -11.40 3.09 5.69
N THR A 142 -11.97 3.99 6.49
CA THR A 142 -13.40 3.99 6.78
C THR A 142 -14.23 4.30 5.53
N LEU A 143 -13.88 5.36 4.80
CA LEU A 143 -14.54 5.72 3.53
C LEU A 143 -14.44 4.59 2.50
N PHE A 144 -13.29 3.93 2.42
CA PHE A 144 -13.11 2.82 1.50
C PHE A 144 -13.98 1.61 1.88
N LYS A 145 -14.06 1.25 3.16
CA LYS A 145 -14.93 0.17 3.63
C LYS A 145 -16.40 0.46 3.32
N GLU A 146 -16.81 1.72 3.48
CA GLU A 146 -18.15 2.17 3.10
C GLU A 146 -18.37 1.98 1.61
N TYR A 147 -17.47 2.50 0.75
CA TYR A 147 -17.54 2.32 -0.70
C TYR A 147 -17.55 0.84 -1.13
N ALA A 148 -16.71 0.01 -0.52
CA ALA A 148 -16.66 -1.42 -0.80
C ALA A 148 -18.00 -2.11 -0.47
N ARG A 149 -18.66 -1.70 0.61
CA ARG A 149 -19.97 -2.21 1.01
C ARG A 149 -21.09 -1.69 0.11
N THR A 150 -21.16 -0.39 -0.11
CA THR A 150 -22.31 0.29 -0.73
C THR A 150 -22.28 0.24 -2.25
N VAL A 151 -21.10 0.36 -2.85
CA VAL A 151 -20.92 0.40 -4.30
C VAL A 151 -20.44 -0.95 -4.81
N LEU A 152 -19.47 -1.58 -4.15
CA LEU A 152 -18.93 -2.84 -4.69
C LEU A 152 -19.68 -4.08 -4.23
N ASP A 153 -20.60 -3.99 -3.27
CA ASP A 153 -21.27 -5.14 -2.64
C ASP A 153 -20.25 -6.23 -2.23
N LEU A 154 -19.21 -5.80 -1.54
CA LEU A 154 -18.17 -6.66 -0.99
C LEU A 154 -18.24 -6.63 0.54
N ASP A 155 -18.05 -7.79 1.18
CA ASP A 155 -17.89 -7.85 2.63
C ASP A 155 -16.63 -7.05 3.04
N PRO A 156 -16.75 -5.99 3.86
CA PRO A 156 -15.61 -5.21 4.33
C PRO A 156 -14.56 -6.03 5.09
N LYS A 157 -14.92 -7.22 5.60
CA LYS A 157 -14.00 -8.17 6.23
C LYS A 157 -13.23 -9.00 5.20
N ALA A 158 -13.79 -9.22 4.01
CA ALA A 158 -13.15 -9.93 2.91
C ALA A 158 -12.26 -9.01 2.05
N VAL A 159 -12.51 -7.69 2.07
CA VAL A 159 -11.65 -6.70 1.42
C VAL A 159 -10.61 -6.19 2.41
N THR A 160 -9.47 -6.88 2.50
CA THR A 160 -8.29 -6.21 3.03
C THR A 160 -7.88 -5.16 2.01
N MET A 161 -7.86 -3.89 2.42
CA MET A 161 -7.17 -2.84 1.65
C MET A 161 -5.84 -3.43 1.17
N PRO A 162 -5.40 -3.18 -0.09
CA PRO A 162 -3.97 -3.25 -0.31
C PRO A 162 -3.40 -2.38 0.79
N ARG A 163 -2.46 -2.89 1.58
CA ARG A 163 -1.58 -1.94 2.24
C ARG A 163 -0.97 -1.20 1.07
N MET A 164 -1.50 -0.02 0.72
CA MET A 164 -0.73 0.95 -0.03
C MET A 164 0.60 0.89 0.69
N PRO A 165 1.72 0.66 -0.02
CA PRO A 165 3.01 0.80 0.61
C PRO A 165 2.97 2.22 1.15
N ASN A 166 2.69 2.36 2.45
CA ASN A 166 2.80 3.63 3.10
C ASN A 166 4.26 3.93 2.79
N PRO A 167 4.59 5.00 2.05
CA PRO A 167 5.98 5.23 1.71
C PRO A 167 6.81 5.18 2.99
N PHE A 168 6.22 5.56 4.14
CA PHE A 168 6.77 5.46 5.49
C PHE A 168 6.85 4.05 6.09
N SER A 169 6.07 3.04 5.69
CA SER A 169 6.18 1.69 6.28
C SER A 169 7.58 1.13 6.12
N VAL A 170 8.24 1.37 4.98
CA VAL A 170 9.64 0.95 4.77
C VAL A 170 10.59 1.70 5.71
N PHE A 171 10.30 2.96 6.06
CA PHE A 171 11.16 3.74 6.96
C PHE A 171 10.92 3.42 8.44
N LEU A 172 9.68 3.08 8.81
CA LEU A 172 9.26 2.70 10.16
C LEU A 172 9.61 1.25 10.49
N GLU A 173 9.56 0.34 9.52
CA GLU A 173 9.95 -1.07 9.70
C GLU A 173 11.44 -1.25 10.00
N GLU A 174 12.29 -0.29 9.64
CA GLU A 174 13.71 -0.33 10.01
C GLU A 174 13.98 -0.10 11.50
N GLU A 175 13.15 0.67 12.21
CA GLU A 175 13.30 0.84 13.67
C GLU A 175 12.91 -0.44 14.42
N SER A 176 12.05 -1.25 13.82
CA SER A 176 11.58 -2.53 14.38
C SER A 176 12.63 -3.67 14.33
N LYS A 177 13.81 -3.43 13.75
CA LYS A 177 14.87 -4.44 13.65
C LYS A 177 15.68 -4.64 14.94
N SER A 178 15.50 -3.80 15.97
CA SER A 178 16.37 -3.81 17.16
C SER A 178 15.67 -4.03 18.51
N SER A 179 14.36 -4.25 18.57
CA SER A 179 13.66 -4.57 19.83
C SER A 179 13.05 -5.97 19.80
N LEU A 180 13.34 -6.77 20.83
CA LEU A 180 12.76 -8.09 21.05
C LEU A 180 11.22 -8.06 20.90
N GLU A 181 10.57 -7.03 21.44
CA GLU A 181 9.14 -6.81 21.35
C GLU A 181 8.60 -6.71 19.91
N ALA A 182 9.36 -6.09 19.00
CA ALA A 182 8.93 -5.98 17.60
C ALA A 182 9.00 -7.32 16.86
N LEU A 183 10.01 -8.14 17.18
CA LEU A 183 10.11 -9.51 16.68
C LEU A 183 9.02 -10.40 17.27
N GLU A 184 8.68 -10.24 18.54
CA GLU A 184 7.56 -10.96 19.17
C GLU A 184 6.21 -10.56 18.59
N LEU A 185 5.98 -9.26 18.35
CA LEU A 185 4.76 -8.78 17.70
C LEU A 185 4.65 -9.32 16.28
N LYS A 186 5.76 -9.35 15.53
CA LYS A 186 5.82 -9.94 14.18
C LYS A 186 5.57 -11.45 14.21
N ARG A 187 6.17 -12.18 15.16
CA ARG A 187 5.93 -13.62 15.40
C ARG A 187 4.46 -13.89 15.66
N ASN A 188 3.86 -13.18 16.62
CA ASN A 188 2.47 -13.37 17.01
C ASN A 188 1.52 -13.09 15.84
N ARG A 189 1.83 -12.07 15.03
CA ARG A 189 1.06 -11.74 13.82
C ARG A 189 1.17 -12.81 12.74
N ILE A 190 2.35 -13.38 12.52
CA ILE A 190 2.56 -14.49 11.58
C ILE A 190 1.81 -15.74 12.05
N GLN A 191 1.88 -16.07 13.34
CA GLN A 191 1.14 -17.20 13.92
C GLN A 191 -0.37 -17.04 13.74
N HIS A 192 -0.89 -15.84 13.93
CA HIS A 192 -2.31 -15.55 13.72
C HIS A 192 -2.71 -15.73 12.25
N MET A 193 -1.85 -15.32 11.31
CA MET A 193 -2.07 -15.47 9.87
C MET A 193 -2.03 -16.94 9.43
N ILE A 194 -1.10 -17.74 9.97
CA ILE A 194 -1.06 -19.19 9.72
C ILE A 194 -2.37 -19.84 10.15
N LYS A 195 -2.87 -19.52 11.36
CA LYS A 195 -4.12 -20.06 11.88
C LYS A 195 -5.33 -19.69 11.00
N MET A 196 -5.37 -18.45 10.52
CA MET A 196 -6.40 -18.00 9.57
C MET A 196 -6.35 -18.79 8.26
N LEU A 197 -5.17 -18.94 7.66
CA LEU A 197 -4.99 -19.67 6.40
C LEU A 197 -5.31 -21.16 6.54
N GLN A 198 -5.01 -21.76 7.69
CA GLN A 198 -5.38 -23.16 7.98
C GLN A 198 -6.90 -23.35 8.05
N ASN A 199 -7.62 -22.40 8.67
CA ASN A 199 -9.09 -22.45 8.73
C ASN A 199 -9.72 -22.27 7.34
N GLU A 200 -9.15 -21.41 6.52
CA GLU A 200 -9.62 -21.16 5.15
C GLU A 200 -9.35 -22.36 4.23
N LEU A 201 -8.18 -22.99 4.37
CA LEU A 201 -7.86 -24.25 3.70
C LEU A 201 -8.84 -25.36 4.09
N GLN A 202 -9.10 -25.55 5.38
CA GLN A 202 -10.06 -26.53 5.87
C GLN A 202 -11.47 -26.30 5.30
N THR A 203 -11.89 -25.03 5.22
CA THR A 203 -13.20 -24.67 4.66
C THR A 203 -13.27 -25.01 3.18
N SER A 204 -12.19 -24.76 2.44
CA SER A 204 -12.08 -25.07 1.01
C SER A 204 -12.09 -26.58 0.77
N ASP A 205 -11.37 -27.35 1.59
CA ASP A 205 -11.33 -28.81 1.53
C ASP A 205 -12.70 -29.43 1.82
N ASN A 206 -13.41 -28.91 2.82
CA ASN A 206 -14.78 -29.34 3.14
C ASN A 206 -15.74 -29.07 1.98
N ARG A 207 -15.60 -27.92 1.30
CA ARG A 207 -16.43 -27.57 0.15
C ARG A 207 -16.11 -28.41 -1.08
N LEU A 208 -14.83 -28.69 -1.33
CA LEU A 208 -14.40 -29.63 -2.36
C LEU A 208 -14.95 -31.03 -2.11
N ALA A 209 -14.89 -31.52 -0.87
CA ALA A 209 -15.44 -32.82 -0.50
C ALA A 209 -16.97 -32.87 -0.74
N THR A 210 -17.67 -31.79 -0.42
CA THR A 210 -19.12 -31.67 -0.64
C THR A 210 -19.48 -31.66 -2.13
N LEU A 211 -18.76 -30.86 -2.93
CA LEU A 211 -18.98 -30.78 -4.37
C LEU A 211 -18.63 -32.08 -5.09
N LYS A 212 -17.56 -32.78 -4.66
CA LYS A 212 -17.23 -34.13 -5.17
C LYS A 212 -18.34 -35.14 -4.89
N LYS A 213 -18.93 -35.11 -3.68
CA LYS A 213 -20.08 -35.95 -3.34
C LYS A 213 -21.34 -35.61 -4.15
N GLN A 214 -21.58 -34.32 -4.42
CA GLN A 214 -22.71 -33.87 -5.24
C GLN A 214 -22.55 -34.30 -6.71
N LYS A 215 -21.33 -34.18 -7.26
CA LYS A 215 -21.02 -34.62 -8.62
C LYS A 215 -21.20 -36.14 -8.78
N GLN A 216 -20.72 -36.93 -7.82
CA GLN A 216 -20.95 -38.39 -7.82
C GLN A 216 -22.43 -38.78 -7.72
N LYS A 217 -23.25 -38.01 -6.99
CA LYS A 217 -24.71 -38.25 -6.95
C LYS A 217 -25.42 -37.88 -8.26
N GLN A 218 -24.95 -36.85 -8.96
CA GLN A 218 -25.56 -36.41 -10.23
C GLN A 218 -25.27 -37.39 -11.38
N GLU A 219 -24.05 -37.96 -11.43
CA GLU A 219 -23.67 -38.98 -12.41
C GLU A 219 -24.48 -40.28 -12.23
N TYR A 220 -24.84 -40.67 -10.99
CA TYR A 220 -25.71 -41.83 -10.74
C TYR A 220 -27.18 -41.62 -11.14
N THR A 221 -27.68 -40.40 -11.15
CA THR A 221 -29.08 -40.10 -11.53
C THR A 221 -29.28 -39.98 -13.04
N SER A 222 -28.27 -39.57 -13.82
CA SER A 222 -28.37 -39.45 -15.27
C SER A 222 -28.39 -40.80 -16.01
N ASP A 223 -27.81 -41.85 -15.43
CA ASP A 223 -27.80 -43.20 -16.02
C ASP A 223 -29.09 -44.00 -15.76
N SER A 224 -30.06 -43.44 -15.02
CA SER A 224 -31.30 -44.14 -14.62
C SER A 224 -32.57 -43.69 -15.33
N VAL A 225 -32.49 -42.72 -16.26
CA VAL A 225 -33.65 -42.19 -16.99
C VAL A 225 -33.43 -42.32 -18.50
N GLY A 226 -33.59 -43.53 -19.01
CA GLY A 226 -33.48 -43.80 -20.44
C GLY A 226 -34.05 -45.16 -20.84
N GLU A 227 -35.38 -45.32 -20.80
CA GLU A 227 -36.20 -46.01 -21.81
C GLU A 227 -37.67 -46.11 -21.37
N PRO A 228 -38.64 -45.64 -22.18
CA PRO A 228 -39.93 -46.30 -22.28
C PRO A 228 -39.97 -47.09 -23.59
N GLU A 229 -39.96 -48.42 -23.47
CA GLU A 229 -40.30 -49.34 -24.56
C GLU A 229 -41.64 -48.90 -25.20
N LYS A 230 -41.60 -48.60 -26.51
CA LYS A 230 -42.81 -48.60 -27.34
C LYS A 230 -42.86 -49.91 -28.12
N LYS A 231 -43.82 -50.75 -27.73
CA LYS A 231 -44.41 -51.81 -28.56
C LYS A 231 -45.18 -51.22 -29.73
#